data_AF-A0A433D4C4-F1
#
_entry.id   AF-A0A433D4C4-F1
#
_cell.length_a   1.000
_cell.length_b   1.000
_cell.length_c   1.000
_cell.angle_alpha   90.00
_cell.angle_beta   90.00
_cell.angle_gamma   90.00
#
_symmetry.space_group_name_H-M   'P 1'
#
loop_
_entity.id
_entity.type
_entity.pdbx_description
1 polymer ?
#
loop_
_entity_poly.entity_id
_entity_poly.type
_entity_poly.pdbx_seq_one_letter_code
_entity_poly.pdbx_strand_id
1 'polypeptide(L)'
;MTLKFLVLKAIAVLVAVQLVNAAPLERRATTGEHSTQTLPAGTPQQHGLATNWTVTGYPSTVAVSRLSSSNNGVAVTSAVVSTLQDFARLASTAYCSVGSAGGQLTCNSYCRNFPNTIVVKTFSISATATIGFIARNDGKKAIYVAYRGSTNINNFIHDSHFFHSKYPPVPGANVHTGFLESFQDARSIVYPTVVEQMNNHPGYTLYMVGHSLGGALTVLQALDFYQNAGYTSKNMVIYTYGEPRVGDPTFSTYVDSLKLPFYRTVNRNDIVPHLPPESFGYKHHASEYWIEDSAGTVVNCVIDEDSTCSNSVVPFTSIAAHRLYWNVHMSISAC
;
A
#
# COMPACT_ATOMS: atom_id res chain seq x y z
N MET A 1 -31.31 12.58 3.73
CA MET A 1 -30.16 12.89 4.62
C MET A 1 -28.93 12.26 3.99
N THR A 2 -28.07 13.07 3.40
CA THR A 2 -27.13 12.66 2.34
C THR A 2 -25.86 12.00 2.86
N LEU A 3 -25.44 10.94 2.14
CA LEU A 3 -24.31 10.02 2.35
C LEU A 3 -22.94 10.70 2.61
N LYS A 4 -22.78 11.99 2.28
CA LYS A 4 -21.61 12.82 2.65
C LYS A 4 -21.44 12.99 4.17
N PHE A 5 -22.51 12.87 4.95
CA PHE A 5 -22.45 13.04 6.41
C PHE A 5 -21.90 11.83 7.18
N LEU A 6 -21.88 10.62 6.60
CA LEU A 6 -21.29 9.45 7.27
C LEU A 6 -19.76 9.40 7.13
N VAL A 7 -19.22 9.82 5.98
CA VAL A 7 -17.76 9.84 5.72
C VAL A 7 -17.07 10.93 6.55
N LEU A 8 -17.68 12.12 6.67
CA LEU A 8 -17.17 13.17 7.57
C LEU A 8 -17.27 12.77 9.06
N LYS A 9 -18.25 11.94 9.44
CA LYS A 9 -18.35 11.44 10.82
C LYS A 9 -17.27 10.42 11.16
N ALA A 10 -16.83 9.58 10.23
CA ALA A 10 -15.71 8.66 10.47
C ALA A 10 -14.38 9.42 10.67
N ILE A 11 -14.16 10.50 9.92
CA ILE A 11 -12.99 11.38 10.08
C ILE A 11 -13.11 12.21 11.38
N ALA A 12 -14.31 12.69 11.72
CA ALA A 12 -14.54 13.45 12.94
C ALA A 12 -14.52 12.61 14.22
N VAL A 13 -14.88 11.32 14.18
CA VAL A 13 -14.78 10.40 15.32
C VAL A 13 -13.32 10.09 15.66
N LEU A 14 -12.41 10.05 14.67
CA LEU A 14 -10.97 9.97 14.92
C LEU A 14 -10.42 11.24 15.62
N VAL A 15 -11.03 12.41 15.40
CA VAL A 15 -10.64 13.67 16.05
C VAL A 15 -11.32 13.83 17.43
N ALA A 16 -12.55 13.36 17.61
CA ALA A 16 -13.32 13.58 18.84
C ALA A 16 -12.90 12.68 20.02
N VAL A 17 -12.25 11.53 19.77
CA VAL A 17 -11.68 10.69 20.84
C VAL A 17 -10.42 11.34 21.47
N GLN A 18 -9.88 12.43 20.87
CA GLN A 18 -8.72 13.16 21.40
C GLN A 18 -9.02 14.12 22.56
N LEU A 19 -10.25 14.20 23.10
CA LEU A 19 -10.58 15.18 24.14
C LEU A 19 -11.33 14.64 25.38
N VAL A 20 -11.48 13.33 25.56
CA VAL A 20 -12.17 12.79 26.75
C VAL A 20 -11.30 11.76 27.46
N ASN A 21 -10.34 12.24 28.26
CA ASN A 21 -9.95 11.63 29.54
C ASN A 21 -8.95 12.54 30.27
N ALA A 22 -9.46 13.63 30.81
CA ALA A 22 -8.86 14.32 31.95
C ALA A 22 -9.98 15.04 32.73
N ALA A 23 -10.50 14.39 33.76
CA ALA A 23 -11.14 15.05 34.90
C ALA A 23 -10.16 14.90 36.08
N PRO A 24 -10.07 15.84 37.05
CA PRO A 24 -11.22 16.55 37.61
C PRO A 24 -11.01 18.05 37.91
N LEU A 25 -12.12 18.80 38.03
CA LEU A 25 -12.48 19.69 39.16
C LEU A 25 -13.62 20.64 38.78
N GLU A 26 -14.33 21.09 39.80
CA GLU A 26 -15.74 21.50 39.81
C GLU A 26 -16.12 22.89 39.22
N ARG A 27 -17.44 23.01 38.98
CA ARG A 27 -18.33 24.21 39.10
C ARG A 27 -18.23 25.32 38.03
N ARG A 28 -19.29 25.51 37.24
CA ARG A 28 -20.49 26.38 37.47
C ARG A 28 -21.12 26.78 36.13
N ALA A 29 -22.45 26.87 36.08
CA ALA A 29 -23.25 27.19 34.88
C ALA A 29 -23.19 28.67 34.47
N THR A 30 -23.19 28.97 33.16
CA THR A 30 -23.86 30.14 32.52
C THR A 30 -23.89 30.03 30.99
N THR A 31 -24.99 30.50 30.40
CA THR A 31 -25.37 30.66 28.98
C THR A 31 -24.54 31.70 28.20
N GLY A 32 -24.29 31.52 26.90
CA GLY A 32 -23.77 32.58 26.00
C GLY A 32 -23.39 32.14 24.57
N GLU A 33 -23.64 33.02 23.60
CA GLU A 33 -23.66 32.85 22.13
C GLU A 33 -22.32 32.51 21.43
N HIS A 34 -22.41 31.88 20.24
CA HIS A 34 -21.29 31.67 19.31
C HIS A 34 -20.91 32.96 18.56
N SER A 35 -19.68 33.42 18.73
CA SER A 35 -19.05 34.48 17.92
C SER A 35 -18.51 33.93 16.60
N THR A 36 -18.90 34.55 15.48
CA THR A 36 -18.21 34.45 14.19
C THR A 36 -16.95 35.31 14.24
N GLN A 37 -15.76 34.70 14.10
CA GLN A 37 -14.51 35.47 13.99
C GLN A 37 -14.38 36.05 12.57
N THR A 38 -14.35 37.37 12.47
CA THR A 38 -14.00 38.10 11.25
C THR A 38 -12.49 38.42 11.24
N LEU A 39 -11.91 38.46 10.04
CA LEU A 39 -10.49 38.75 9.84
C LEU A 39 -10.13 40.20 10.25
N PRO A 40 -8.89 40.46 10.71
CA PRO A 40 -8.45 41.81 11.09
C PRO A 40 -8.59 42.83 9.95
N ALA A 41 -8.97 44.06 10.31
CA ALA A 41 -9.18 45.15 9.37
C ALA A 41 -7.88 45.49 8.58
N GLY A 42 -8.01 45.65 7.26
CA GLY A 42 -6.89 45.98 6.37
C GLY A 42 -6.16 44.78 5.77
N THR A 43 -6.59 43.55 6.05
CA THR A 43 -6.03 42.34 5.42
C THR A 43 -6.39 42.30 3.92
N PRO A 44 -5.42 42.30 2.98
CA PRO A 44 -5.71 42.18 1.56
C PRO A 44 -6.42 40.84 1.28
N GLN A 45 -7.56 40.88 0.59
CA GLN A 45 -8.37 39.70 0.30
C GLN A 45 -8.85 39.67 -1.16
N GLN A 46 -8.98 38.46 -1.71
CA GLN A 46 -9.68 38.20 -2.96
C GLN A 46 -10.64 37.02 -2.73
N HIS A 47 -11.93 37.20 -3.06
CA HIS A 47 -13.00 36.21 -2.82
C HIS A 47 -13.14 35.71 -1.37
N GLY A 48 -12.87 36.58 -0.39
CA GLY A 48 -13.01 36.24 1.04
C GLY A 48 -11.83 35.47 1.64
N LEU A 49 -10.70 35.36 0.92
CA LEU A 49 -9.45 34.74 1.39
C LEU A 49 -8.32 35.77 1.40
N ALA A 50 -7.50 35.76 2.45
CA ALA A 50 -6.34 36.65 2.59
C ALA A 50 -5.25 36.32 1.54
N THR A 51 -4.74 37.31 0.81
CA THR A 51 -3.85 37.10 -0.35
C THR A 51 -2.36 37.10 -0.02
N ASN A 52 -1.94 37.42 1.20
CA ASN A 52 -0.53 37.49 1.62
C ASN A 52 -0.18 36.46 2.71
N TRP A 53 -0.35 35.17 2.42
CA TRP A 53 0.25 34.12 3.25
C TRP A 53 1.70 33.90 2.85
N THR A 54 2.63 34.60 3.50
CA THR A 54 4.04 34.20 3.53
C THR A 54 4.19 33.08 4.57
N VAL A 55 4.57 31.89 4.10
CA VAL A 55 5.02 30.78 4.96
C VAL A 55 6.30 31.21 5.65
N THR A 56 6.16 31.81 6.83
CA THR A 56 7.28 32.13 7.71
C THR A 56 7.44 31.00 8.71
N GLY A 57 8.56 30.28 8.60
CA GLY A 57 9.09 29.41 9.65
C GLY A 57 8.43 28.04 9.78
N TYR A 58 9.00 27.03 9.11
CA TYR A 58 9.01 25.69 9.70
C TYR A 58 9.86 25.75 10.98
N PRO A 59 9.32 25.44 12.18
CA PRO A 59 10.20 25.04 13.26
C PRO A 59 10.84 23.73 12.84
N SER A 60 12.11 23.83 12.43
CA SER A 60 12.99 22.68 12.39
C SER A 60 13.04 22.10 13.79
N THR A 61 12.87 20.78 13.92
CA THR A 61 12.88 20.01 15.18
C THR A 61 11.62 20.09 16.05
N VAL A 62 10.52 19.50 15.56
CA VAL A 62 9.68 18.74 16.51
C VAL A 62 10.37 17.40 16.68
N ALA A 63 11.16 17.28 17.74
CA ALA A 63 11.57 15.98 18.23
C ALA A 63 10.27 15.21 18.53
N VAL A 64 9.97 14.21 17.70
CA VAL A 64 8.99 13.18 18.07
C VAL A 64 9.60 12.50 19.29
N SER A 65 9.20 12.94 20.48
CA SER A 65 9.49 12.21 21.71
C SER A 65 9.02 10.79 21.48
N ARG A 66 9.95 9.84 21.40
CA ARG A 66 9.65 8.42 21.40
C ARG A 66 8.79 8.15 22.63
N LEU A 67 7.47 8.07 22.45
CA LEU A 67 6.68 7.18 23.29
C LEU A 67 7.22 5.80 22.95
N SER A 68 8.14 5.32 23.78
CA SER A 68 8.72 4.00 23.68
C SER A 68 7.63 2.98 24.04
N SER A 69 6.68 2.73 23.15
CA SER A 69 6.22 1.35 22.99
C SER A 69 7.41 0.62 22.38
N SER A 70 8.05 -0.27 23.12
CA SER A 70 8.99 -1.20 22.50
C SER A 70 8.24 -1.90 21.38
N ASN A 71 8.68 -1.73 20.13
CA ASN A 71 8.17 -2.59 19.08
C ASN A 71 8.55 -4.03 19.45
N ASN A 72 7.65 -4.97 19.22
CA ASN A 72 7.90 -6.38 19.47
C ASN A 72 8.33 -7.12 18.20
N GLY A 73 8.61 -6.38 17.13
CA GLY A 73 9.05 -6.92 15.86
C GLY A 73 10.45 -7.54 15.96
N VAL A 74 10.69 -8.59 15.19
CA VAL A 74 11.98 -9.27 15.14
C VAL A 74 12.87 -8.56 14.13
N ALA A 75 14.08 -8.17 14.53
CA ALA A 75 15.04 -7.53 13.62
C ALA A 75 15.31 -8.41 12.39
N VAL A 76 15.28 -7.78 11.22
CA VAL A 76 15.46 -8.46 9.92
C VAL A 76 16.91 -8.37 9.48
N THR A 77 17.46 -9.47 8.95
CA THR A 77 18.86 -9.49 8.48
C THR A 77 19.08 -8.55 7.29
N SER A 78 20.29 -8.01 7.17
CA SER A 78 20.67 -7.13 6.05
C SER A 78 20.46 -7.77 4.67
N ALA A 79 20.61 -9.09 4.55
CA ALA A 79 20.37 -9.81 3.31
C ALA A 79 18.89 -9.76 2.90
N VAL A 80 17.97 -9.98 3.84
CA VAL A 80 16.52 -9.87 3.58
C VAL A 80 16.16 -8.41 3.26
N VAL A 81 16.70 -7.43 4.00
CA VAL A 81 16.49 -6.01 3.69
C VAL A 81 16.97 -5.68 2.27
N SER A 82 18.13 -6.18 1.85
CA SER A 82 18.62 -5.99 0.47
C SER A 82 17.66 -6.57 -0.57
N THR A 83 17.09 -7.76 -0.33
CA THR A 83 16.08 -8.34 -1.22
C THR A 83 14.81 -7.49 -1.26
N LEU A 84 14.32 -7.00 -0.12
CA LEU A 84 13.17 -6.10 -0.07
C LEU A 84 13.45 -4.79 -0.83
N GLN A 85 14.66 -4.26 -0.79
CA GLN A 85 15.02 -3.08 -1.57
C GLN A 85 15.06 -3.36 -3.08
N ASP A 86 15.53 -4.52 -3.50
CA ASP A 86 15.54 -4.93 -4.91
C ASP A 86 14.13 -5.04 -5.47
N PHE A 87 13.22 -5.70 -4.75
CA PHE A 87 11.83 -5.78 -5.16
C PHE A 87 11.09 -4.44 -5.02
N ALA A 88 11.51 -3.53 -4.13
CA ALA A 88 10.97 -2.17 -4.10
C ALA A 88 11.34 -1.42 -5.39
N ARG A 89 12.57 -1.59 -5.88
CA ARG A 89 12.99 -1.05 -7.19
C ARG A 89 12.14 -1.64 -8.30
N LEU A 90 11.91 -2.96 -8.31
CA LEU A 90 11.07 -3.61 -9.32
C LEU A 90 9.63 -3.08 -9.30
N ALA A 91 9.02 -2.92 -8.12
CA ALA A 91 7.68 -2.33 -7.97
C ALA A 91 7.63 -0.91 -8.56
N SER A 92 8.65 -0.10 -8.29
CA SER A 92 8.76 1.26 -8.83
C SER A 92 8.83 1.27 -10.37
N THR A 93 9.48 0.27 -10.99
CA THR A 93 9.55 0.19 -12.47
C THR A 93 8.19 0.11 -13.14
N ALA A 94 7.15 -0.40 -12.47
CA ALA A 94 5.80 -0.46 -13.02
C ALA A 94 5.19 0.93 -13.25
N TYR A 95 5.77 1.99 -12.66
CA TYR A 95 5.42 3.38 -12.95
C TYR A 95 6.06 3.95 -14.21
N CYS A 96 7.03 3.25 -14.81
CA CYS A 96 7.84 3.71 -15.93
C CYS A 96 7.46 3.08 -17.27
N SER A 97 7.99 3.67 -18.34
CA SER A 97 8.01 3.01 -19.65
C SER A 97 9.05 1.89 -19.62
N VAL A 98 8.57 0.65 -19.59
CA VAL A 98 9.40 -0.54 -19.37
C VAL A 98 9.98 -1.18 -20.64
N GLY A 99 9.72 -0.59 -21.80
CA GLY A 99 10.08 -1.13 -23.10
C GLY A 99 8.94 -1.93 -23.74
N SER A 100 9.24 -2.61 -24.84
CA SER A 100 8.28 -3.43 -25.60
C SER A 100 8.55 -4.93 -25.42
N ALA A 101 7.54 -5.75 -25.70
CA ALA A 101 7.66 -7.21 -25.66
C ALA A 101 8.84 -7.70 -26.53
N GLY A 102 9.64 -8.63 -26.00
CA GLY A 102 10.88 -9.12 -26.59
C GLY A 102 12.09 -8.21 -26.38
N GLY A 103 11.89 -6.97 -25.94
CA GLY A 103 12.95 -6.01 -25.63
C GLY A 103 13.49 -6.14 -24.21
N GLN A 104 14.63 -5.49 -23.96
CA GLN A 104 15.20 -5.38 -22.61
C GLN A 104 14.33 -4.47 -21.73
N LEU A 105 14.17 -4.83 -20.46
CA LEU A 105 13.50 -4.01 -19.45
C LEU A 105 14.24 -2.67 -19.30
N THR A 106 13.53 -1.56 -19.53
CA THR A 106 14.06 -0.20 -19.38
C THR A 106 13.44 0.50 -18.18
N CYS A 107 14.26 0.97 -17.23
CA CYS A 107 13.73 1.59 -16.00
C CYS A 107 14.80 2.40 -15.26
N ASN A 108 15.53 3.25 -16.00
CA ASN A 108 16.60 4.09 -15.47
C ASN A 108 17.59 3.29 -14.59
N SER A 109 17.99 3.83 -13.45
CA SER A 109 18.92 3.19 -12.51
C SER A 109 18.32 1.99 -11.76
N TYR A 110 17.00 1.84 -11.72
CA TYR A 110 16.33 0.74 -11.00
C TYR A 110 16.49 -0.62 -11.70
N CYS A 111 16.77 -0.62 -13.01
CA CYS A 111 17.03 -1.85 -13.78
C CYS A 111 18.41 -2.46 -13.50
N ARG A 112 19.31 -1.75 -12.81
CA ARG A 112 20.68 -2.24 -12.52
C ARG A 112 20.69 -3.55 -11.73
N ASN A 113 19.67 -3.79 -10.92
CA ASN A 113 19.54 -5.00 -10.10
C ASN A 113 18.84 -6.15 -10.84
N PHE A 114 18.31 -5.86 -12.05
CA PHE A 114 17.63 -6.82 -12.92
C PHE A 114 18.27 -6.87 -14.31
N PRO A 115 19.61 -7.06 -14.42
CA PRO A 115 20.31 -7.07 -15.71
C PRO A 115 19.80 -8.22 -16.59
N ASN A 116 19.80 -8.02 -17.91
CA ASN A 116 19.36 -9.03 -18.89
C ASN A 116 17.90 -9.51 -18.69
N THR A 117 17.05 -8.65 -18.13
CA THR A 117 15.61 -8.93 -18.02
C THR A 117 14.91 -8.54 -19.31
N ILE A 118 14.11 -9.45 -19.86
CA ILE A 118 13.37 -9.29 -21.11
C ILE A 118 11.90 -9.05 -20.77
N VAL A 119 11.30 -8.03 -21.35
CA VAL A 119 9.86 -7.80 -21.24
C VAL A 119 9.13 -8.86 -22.05
N VAL A 120 8.30 -9.65 -21.38
CA VAL A 120 7.43 -10.64 -22.04
C VAL A 120 6.18 -9.94 -22.55
N LYS A 121 5.54 -9.12 -21.69
CA LYS A 121 4.28 -8.45 -22.02
C LYS A 121 4.08 -7.22 -21.14
N THR A 122 3.49 -6.18 -21.70
CA THR A 122 2.96 -5.05 -20.93
C THR A 122 1.43 -5.05 -21.03
N PHE A 123 0.76 -4.50 -20.03
CA PHE A 123 -0.69 -4.33 -20.06
C PHE A 123 -1.09 -3.00 -19.45
N SER A 124 -2.09 -2.38 -20.07
CA SER A 124 -2.72 -1.14 -19.62
C SER A 124 -4.20 -1.23 -19.94
N ILE A 125 -5.01 -1.43 -18.91
CA ILE A 125 -6.45 -1.62 -19.05
C ILE A 125 -7.15 -0.33 -18.67
N SER A 126 -7.76 0.33 -19.65
CA SER A 126 -8.36 1.66 -19.46
C SER A 126 -9.54 1.66 -18.49
N ALA A 127 -10.34 0.59 -18.46
CA ALA A 127 -11.56 0.52 -17.65
C ALA A 127 -11.27 0.65 -16.14
N THR A 128 -10.22 0.00 -15.67
CA THR A 128 -9.80 -0.01 -14.26
C THR A 128 -8.50 0.76 -14.00
N ALA A 129 -7.95 1.41 -15.03
CA ALA A 129 -6.62 2.04 -15.01
C ALA A 129 -5.50 1.11 -14.51
N THR A 130 -5.67 -0.20 -14.70
CA THR A 130 -4.73 -1.24 -14.25
C THR A 130 -3.56 -1.32 -15.21
N ILE A 131 -2.35 -1.07 -14.71
CA ILE A 131 -1.12 -1.10 -15.51
C ILE A 131 -0.11 -2.02 -14.86
N GLY A 132 0.63 -2.75 -15.70
CA GLY A 132 1.73 -3.57 -15.23
C GLY A 132 2.49 -4.22 -16.38
N PHE A 133 3.40 -5.11 -16.01
CA PHE A 133 4.18 -5.87 -16.98
C PHE A 133 4.54 -7.26 -16.45
N ILE A 134 4.93 -8.11 -17.40
CA ILE A 134 5.49 -9.43 -17.19
C ILE A 134 6.87 -9.41 -17.84
N ALA A 135 7.88 -9.88 -17.11
CA ALA A 135 9.24 -9.94 -17.59
C ALA A 135 9.91 -11.27 -17.20
N ARG A 136 10.98 -11.63 -17.89
CA ARG A 136 11.73 -12.87 -17.67
C ARG A 136 13.21 -12.56 -17.53
N ASN A 137 13.88 -13.25 -16.62
CA ASN A 137 15.32 -13.21 -16.46
C ASN A 137 15.88 -14.62 -16.42
N ASP A 138 16.53 -15.02 -17.52
CA ASP A 138 17.01 -16.39 -17.70
C ASP A 138 18.21 -16.70 -16.80
N GLY A 139 19.09 -15.71 -16.57
CA GLY A 139 20.24 -15.85 -15.68
C GLY A 139 19.85 -16.03 -14.20
N LYS A 140 18.70 -15.49 -13.80
CA LYS A 140 18.13 -15.65 -12.45
C LYS A 140 17.07 -16.75 -12.36
N LYS A 141 16.71 -17.39 -13.49
CA LYS A 141 15.59 -18.33 -13.58
C LYS A 141 14.30 -17.75 -12.97
N ALA A 142 13.97 -16.52 -13.36
CA ALA A 142 12.89 -15.76 -12.76
C ALA A 142 11.89 -15.27 -13.81
N ILE A 143 10.61 -15.33 -13.47
CA ILE A 143 9.54 -14.61 -14.16
C ILE A 143 8.99 -13.58 -13.18
N TYR A 144 8.92 -12.33 -13.61
CA TYR A 144 8.45 -11.20 -12.82
C TYR A 144 7.07 -10.77 -13.30
N VAL A 145 6.16 -10.50 -12.37
CA VAL A 145 4.90 -9.80 -12.62
C VAL A 145 4.87 -8.58 -11.73
N ALA A 146 4.74 -7.40 -12.31
CA ALA A 146 4.69 -6.15 -11.57
C ALA A 146 3.41 -5.39 -11.87
N TYR A 147 2.68 -5.01 -10.82
CA TYR A 147 1.50 -4.15 -10.89
C TYR A 147 1.81 -2.74 -10.39
N ARG A 148 1.41 -1.74 -11.17
CA ARG A 148 1.50 -0.33 -10.81
C ARG A 148 0.37 0.03 -9.83
N GLY A 149 0.66 0.93 -8.90
CA GLY A 149 -0.38 1.63 -8.15
C GLY A 149 -1.02 2.81 -8.90
N SER A 150 -1.95 3.48 -8.24
CA SER A 150 -2.62 4.68 -8.77
C SER A 150 -1.63 5.84 -8.95
N THR A 151 -1.75 6.63 -10.02
CA THR A 151 -0.92 7.84 -10.22
C THR A 151 -1.41 9.03 -9.39
N ASN A 152 -2.69 9.03 -8.98
CA ASN A 152 -3.28 10.02 -8.10
C ASN A 152 -3.79 9.37 -6.81
N ILE A 153 -2.84 8.99 -5.95
CA ILE A 153 -3.12 8.23 -4.72
C ILE A 153 -3.93 9.08 -3.72
N ASN A 154 -3.75 10.41 -3.71
CA ASN A 154 -4.54 11.30 -2.86
C ASN A 154 -6.03 11.19 -3.18
N ASN A 155 -6.39 11.33 -4.46
CA ASN A 155 -7.79 11.17 -4.88
C ASN A 155 -8.27 9.74 -4.62
N PHE A 156 -7.44 8.74 -4.90
CA PHE A 156 -7.79 7.34 -4.63
C PHE A 156 -8.19 7.11 -3.16
N ILE A 157 -7.45 7.67 -2.20
CA ILE A 157 -7.77 7.56 -0.77
C ILE A 157 -9.03 8.34 -0.39
N HIS A 158 -9.24 9.52 -0.97
CA HIS A 158 -10.43 10.33 -0.68
C HIS A 158 -11.72 9.75 -1.27
N ASP A 159 -11.62 9.15 -2.45
CA ASP A 159 -12.74 8.61 -3.21
C ASP A 159 -12.97 7.11 -2.96
N SER A 160 -12.08 6.44 -2.21
CA SER A 160 -12.18 5.01 -1.96
C SER A 160 -13.47 4.65 -1.23
N HIS A 161 -14.30 3.84 -1.86
CA HIS A 161 -15.47 3.24 -1.26
C HIS A 161 -15.11 1.85 -0.73
N PHE A 162 -15.26 1.64 0.58
CA PHE A 162 -14.87 0.38 1.25
C PHE A 162 -15.91 -0.74 1.11
N PHE A 163 -16.44 -0.92 -0.10
CA PHE A 163 -17.45 -1.95 -0.38
C PHE A 163 -16.83 -3.33 -0.45
N HIS A 164 -17.55 -4.29 0.13
CA HIS A 164 -17.21 -5.71 0.09
C HIS A 164 -17.92 -6.39 -1.07
N SER A 165 -17.17 -7.22 -1.79
CA SER A 165 -17.70 -8.24 -2.70
C SER A 165 -17.33 -9.62 -2.18
N LYS A 166 -18.17 -10.61 -2.43
CA LYS A 166 -17.85 -12.01 -2.13
C LYS A 166 -16.59 -12.41 -2.88
N TYR A 167 -15.69 -13.13 -2.21
CA TYR A 167 -14.55 -13.77 -2.86
C TYR A 167 -14.96 -15.21 -3.23
N PRO A 168 -15.31 -15.50 -4.50
CA PRO A 168 -15.98 -16.75 -4.86
C PRO A 168 -15.22 -18.04 -4.48
N PRO A 169 -13.88 -18.10 -4.53
CA PRO A 169 -13.14 -19.31 -4.18
C PRO A 169 -13.26 -19.75 -2.71
N VAL A 170 -13.65 -18.85 -1.79
CA VAL A 170 -13.68 -19.14 -0.34
C VAL A 170 -15.02 -18.73 0.25
N PRO A 171 -15.88 -19.69 0.63
CA PRO A 171 -17.16 -19.39 1.25
C PRO A 171 -17.03 -18.48 2.47
N GLY A 172 -17.87 -17.45 2.53
CA GLY A 172 -17.87 -16.47 3.63
C GLY A 172 -16.86 -15.33 3.48
N ALA A 173 -15.76 -15.53 2.74
CA ALA A 173 -14.74 -14.50 2.53
C ALA A 173 -15.24 -13.36 1.64
N ASN A 174 -14.81 -12.15 1.97
CA ASN A 174 -15.10 -10.95 1.20
C ASN A 174 -13.81 -10.17 0.94
N VAL A 175 -13.74 -9.53 -0.22
CA VAL A 175 -12.65 -8.64 -0.62
C VAL A 175 -13.19 -7.30 -1.09
N HIS A 176 -12.33 -6.30 -1.15
CA HIS A 176 -12.69 -4.99 -1.67
C HIS A 176 -13.15 -5.07 -3.13
N THR A 177 -14.35 -4.55 -3.42
CA THR A 177 -15.00 -4.65 -4.75
C THR A 177 -14.10 -4.15 -5.88
N GLY A 178 -13.55 -2.94 -5.74
CA GLY A 178 -12.72 -2.35 -6.81
C GLY A 178 -11.39 -3.08 -7.04
N PHE A 179 -10.86 -3.77 -6.02
CA PHE A 179 -9.65 -4.58 -6.18
C PHE A 179 -9.97 -5.86 -6.95
N LEU A 180 -11.09 -6.50 -6.62
CA LEU A 180 -11.56 -7.69 -7.32
C LEU A 180 -11.82 -7.41 -8.81
N GLU A 181 -12.51 -6.31 -9.14
CA GLU A 181 -12.78 -5.90 -10.52
C GLU A 181 -11.48 -5.62 -11.30
N SER A 182 -10.58 -4.83 -10.74
CA SER A 182 -9.28 -4.50 -11.36
C SER A 182 -8.41 -5.74 -11.59
N PHE A 183 -8.43 -6.68 -10.65
CA PHE A 183 -7.76 -7.96 -10.79
C PHE A 183 -8.39 -8.80 -11.92
N GLN A 184 -9.72 -8.92 -11.95
CA GLN A 184 -10.43 -9.73 -12.95
C GLN A 184 -10.16 -9.25 -14.37
N ASP A 185 -10.10 -7.94 -14.58
CA ASP A 185 -9.73 -7.34 -15.87
C ASP A 185 -8.32 -7.76 -16.32
N ALA A 186 -7.34 -7.63 -15.42
CA ALA A 186 -5.93 -7.96 -15.69
C ALA A 186 -5.70 -9.46 -15.87
N ARG A 187 -6.50 -10.30 -15.19
CA ARG A 187 -6.38 -11.75 -15.20
C ARG A 187 -6.37 -12.34 -16.61
N SER A 188 -7.20 -11.79 -17.51
CA SER A 188 -7.31 -12.24 -18.91
C SER A 188 -5.99 -12.16 -19.69
N ILE A 189 -5.08 -11.27 -19.27
CA ILE A 189 -3.76 -11.09 -19.86
C ILE A 189 -2.71 -11.81 -19.04
N VAL A 190 -2.72 -11.62 -17.72
CA VAL A 190 -1.63 -12.04 -16.84
C VAL A 190 -1.61 -13.54 -16.64
N TYR A 191 -2.77 -14.15 -16.36
CA TYR A 191 -2.86 -15.58 -16.07
C TYR A 191 -2.32 -16.44 -17.23
N PRO A 192 -2.85 -16.35 -18.48
CA PRO A 192 -2.38 -17.21 -19.56
C PRO A 192 -0.91 -16.95 -19.91
N THR A 193 -0.45 -15.69 -19.90
CA THR A 193 0.94 -15.37 -20.24
C THR A 193 1.93 -15.92 -19.20
N VAL A 194 1.62 -15.82 -17.91
CA VAL A 194 2.51 -16.37 -16.87
C VAL A 194 2.51 -17.90 -16.90
N VAL A 195 1.34 -18.55 -17.08
CA VAL A 195 1.26 -20.01 -17.21
C VAL A 195 2.08 -20.50 -18.39
N GLU A 196 1.98 -19.85 -19.54
CA GLU A 196 2.80 -20.16 -20.72
C GLU A 196 4.30 -20.01 -20.43
N GLN A 197 4.74 -18.90 -19.81
CA GLN A 197 6.14 -18.70 -19.48
C GLN A 197 6.66 -19.75 -18.48
N MET A 198 5.90 -20.06 -17.44
CA MET A 198 6.32 -21.07 -16.45
C MET A 198 6.41 -22.47 -17.06
N ASN A 199 5.51 -22.82 -17.99
CA ASN A 199 5.56 -24.09 -18.72
C ASN A 199 6.76 -24.19 -19.67
N ASN A 200 7.09 -23.10 -20.37
CA ASN A 200 8.21 -23.06 -21.31
C ASN A 200 9.57 -22.97 -20.60
N HIS A 201 9.58 -22.58 -19.33
CA HIS A 201 10.79 -22.36 -18.53
C HIS A 201 10.74 -23.17 -17.21
N PRO A 202 10.79 -24.51 -17.27
CA PRO A 202 10.71 -25.35 -16.08
C PRO A 202 11.85 -25.05 -15.10
N GLY A 203 11.52 -25.00 -13.81
CA GLY A 203 12.45 -24.67 -12.73
C GLY A 203 12.65 -23.16 -12.52
N TYR A 204 11.89 -22.31 -13.20
CA TYR A 204 11.86 -20.87 -12.91
C TYR A 204 10.95 -20.59 -11.72
N THR A 205 11.22 -19.50 -11.03
CA THR A 205 10.38 -18.99 -9.94
C THR A 205 9.60 -17.77 -10.41
N LEU A 206 8.30 -17.75 -10.10
CA LEU A 206 7.44 -16.60 -10.28
C LEU A 206 7.63 -15.64 -9.11
N TYR A 207 7.99 -14.39 -9.41
CA TYR A 207 8.09 -13.31 -8.46
C TYR A 207 7.03 -12.27 -8.79
N MET A 208 6.13 -12.03 -7.86
CA MET A 208 5.06 -11.06 -8.02
C MET A 208 5.32 -9.86 -7.13
N VAL A 209 5.14 -8.66 -7.69
CA VAL A 209 5.42 -7.42 -7.00
C VAL A 209 4.35 -6.37 -7.26
N GLY A 210 4.00 -5.60 -6.24
CA GLY A 210 3.08 -4.46 -6.40
C GLY A 210 3.22 -3.42 -5.31
N HIS A 211 2.93 -2.17 -5.68
CA HIS A 211 2.87 -1.05 -4.74
C HIS A 211 1.45 -0.46 -4.70
N SER A 212 1.00 -0.01 -3.52
CA SER A 212 -0.32 0.61 -3.34
C SER A 212 -1.44 -0.32 -3.82
N LEU A 213 -2.38 0.18 -4.64
CA LEU A 213 -3.37 -0.63 -5.37
C LEU A 213 -2.74 -1.86 -6.05
N GLY A 214 -1.55 -1.71 -6.65
CA GLY A 214 -0.85 -2.83 -7.30
C GLY A 214 -0.50 -3.96 -6.34
N GLY A 215 -0.27 -3.65 -5.05
CA GLY A 215 -0.08 -4.67 -4.01
C GLY A 215 -1.33 -5.53 -3.83
N ALA A 216 -2.51 -4.92 -3.74
CA ALA A 216 -3.77 -5.66 -3.64
C ALA A 216 -4.04 -6.56 -4.86
N LEU A 217 -3.73 -6.09 -6.06
CA LEU A 217 -3.86 -6.90 -7.28
C LEU A 217 -2.86 -8.07 -7.30
N THR A 218 -1.65 -7.84 -6.78
CA THR A 218 -0.61 -8.86 -6.64
C THR A 218 -1.09 -10.00 -5.74
N VAL A 219 -1.72 -9.68 -4.60
CA VAL A 219 -2.31 -10.66 -3.68
C VAL A 219 -3.37 -11.49 -4.41
N LEU A 220 -4.37 -10.85 -5.02
CA LEU A 220 -5.47 -11.55 -5.69
C LEU A 220 -4.97 -12.44 -6.84
N GLN A 221 -4.00 -11.96 -7.63
CA GLN A 221 -3.43 -12.72 -8.73
C GLN A 221 -2.55 -13.89 -8.23
N ALA A 222 -1.85 -13.76 -7.11
CA ALA A 222 -1.09 -14.86 -6.51
C ALA A 222 -2.03 -15.98 -6.02
N LEU A 223 -3.16 -15.62 -5.40
CA LEU A 223 -4.17 -16.60 -5.00
C LEU A 223 -4.79 -17.31 -6.20
N ASP A 224 -5.04 -16.59 -7.29
CA ASP A 224 -5.52 -17.19 -8.55
C ASP A 224 -4.53 -18.20 -9.13
N PHE A 225 -3.23 -17.92 -9.11
CA PHE A 225 -2.21 -18.90 -9.51
C PHE A 225 -2.12 -20.11 -8.57
N TYR A 226 -2.25 -19.90 -7.27
CA TYR A 226 -2.32 -21.01 -6.31
C TYR A 226 -3.52 -21.91 -6.59
N GLN A 227 -4.70 -21.32 -6.75
CA GLN A 227 -5.97 -22.03 -6.91
C GLN A 227 -6.10 -22.72 -8.26
N ASN A 228 -5.65 -22.09 -9.35
CA ASN A 228 -5.95 -22.53 -10.70
C ASN A 228 -4.74 -23.08 -11.47
N ALA A 229 -3.51 -22.71 -11.09
CA ALA A 229 -2.28 -23.19 -11.73
C ALA A 229 -1.43 -24.11 -10.81
N GLY A 230 -1.85 -24.32 -9.56
CA GLY A 230 -1.15 -25.18 -8.61
C GLY A 230 0.20 -24.63 -8.14
N TYR A 231 0.41 -23.31 -8.26
CA TYR A 231 1.64 -22.68 -7.77
C TYR A 231 1.65 -22.64 -6.24
N THR A 232 2.82 -22.77 -5.64
CA THR A 232 3.00 -22.87 -4.19
C THR A 232 4.22 -22.08 -3.75
N SER A 233 4.58 -22.13 -2.46
CA SER A 233 5.81 -21.55 -1.93
C SER A 233 7.09 -22.08 -2.60
N LYS A 234 7.03 -23.19 -3.35
CA LYS A 234 8.18 -23.75 -4.08
C LYS A 234 8.54 -22.97 -5.35
N ASN A 235 7.57 -22.29 -5.96
CA ASN A 235 7.76 -21.67 -7.27
C ASN A 235 7.14 -20.27 -7.38
N MET A 236 6.61 -19.70 -6.28
CA MET A 236 6.01 -18.38 -6.27
C MET A 236 6.41 -17.59 -5.02
N VAL A 237 6.81 -16.34 -5.20
CA VAL A 237 7.16 -15.39 -4.13
C VAL A 237 6.49 -14.05 -4.35
N ILE A 238 5.95 -13.46 -3.28
CA ILE A 238 5.11 -12.26 -3.36
C ILE A 238 5.70 -11.15 -2.50
N TYR A 239 5.93 -9.99 -3.11
CA TYR A 239 6.42 -8.78 -2.45
C TYR A 239 5.42 -7.65 -2.65
N THR A 240 4.99 -7.01 -1.56
CA THR A 240 4.09 -5.86 -1.66
C THR A 240 4.62 -4.69 -0.84
N TYR A 241 4.33 -3.48 -1.31
CA TYR A 241 4.79 -2.23 -0.70
C TYR A 241 3.61 -1.30 -0.53
N GLY A 242 3.34 -0.86 0.69
CA GLY A 242 2.20 0.03 0.94
C GLY A 242 0.87 -0.60 0.53
N GLU A 243 0.76 -1.92 0.68
CA GLU A 243 -0.44 -2.69 0.32
C GLU A 243 -1.61 -2.29 1.24
N PRO A 244 -2.77 -1.89 0.70
CA PRO A 244 -3.98 -1.71 1.49
C PRO A 244 -4.56 -3.07 1.93
N ARG A 245 -5.39 -3.09 2.98
CA ARG A 245 -6.12 -4.30 3.37
C ARG A 245 -6.99 -4.79 2.21
N VAL A 246 -6.84 -6.06 1.84
CA VAL A 246 -7.48 -6.61 0.63
C VAL A 246 -8.88 -7.15 0.92
N GLY A 247 -9.10 -7.72 2.09
CA GLY A 247 -10.35 -8.37 2.44
C GLY A 247 -10.62 -8.46 3.94
N ASP A 248 -11.62 -9.27 4.27
CA ASP A 248 -12.10 -9.46 5.63
C ASP A 248 -11.26 -10.49 6.42
N PRO A 249 -11.51 -10.68 7.73
CA PRO A 249 -10.79 -11.67 8.52
C PRO A 249 -10.88 -13.11 7.98
N THR A 250 -11.97 -13.47 7.32
CA THR A 250 -12.15 -14.80 6.70
C THR A 250 -11.19 -14.97 5.52
N PHE A 251 -11.11 -13.94 4.66
CA PHE A 251 -10.12 -13.87 3.59
C PHE A 251 -8.69 -13.91 4.14
N SER A 252 -8.38 -13.10 5.15
CA SER A 252 -7.05 -13.05 5.78
C SER A 252 -6.61 -14.43 6.29
N THR A 253 -7.48 -15.07 7.07
CA THR A 253 -7.22 -16.41 7.63
C THR A 253 -7.00 -17.44 6.53
N TYR A 254 -7.75 -17.34 5.43
CA TYR A 254 -7.53 -18.20 4.28
C TYR A 254 -6.13 -17.98 3.68
N VAL A 255 -5.72 -16.74 3.41
CA VAL A 255 -4.39 -16.44 2.85
C VAL A 255 -3.27 -16.96 3.76
N ASP A 256 -3.38 -16.74 5.08
CA ASP A 256 -2.40 -17.21 6.06
C ASP A 256 -2.32 -18.73 6.16
N SER A 257 -3.42 -19.44 5.86
CA SER A 257 -3.45 -20.90 5.85
C SER A 257 -2.64 -21.51 4.69
N LEU A 258 -2.45 -20.77 3.59
CA LEU A 258 -1.75 -21.26 2.40
C LEU A 258 -0.23 -21.32 2.56
N LYS A 259 0.32 -20.60 3.56
CA LYS A 259 1.77 -20.50 3.81
C LYS A 259 2.57 -20.10 2.56
N LEU A 260 1.97 -19.24 1.73
CA LEU A 260 2.68 -18.59 0.63
C LEU A 260 3.65 -17.54 1.17
N PRO A 261 4.81 -17.34 0.52
CA PRO A 261 5.84 -16.43 1.01
C PRO A 261 5.49 -14.99 0.61
N PHE A 262 4.63 -14.37 1.42
CA PHE A 262 4.27 -12.96 1.34
C PHE A 262 5.24 -12.10 2.15
N TYR A 263 5.77 -11.06 1.53
CA TYR A 263 6.62 -10.03 2.14
C TYR A 263 5.92 -8.67 2.03
N ARG A 264 4.98 -8.41 2.94
CA ARG A 264 4.21 -7.17 2.99
C ARG A 264 5.02 -6.10 3.71
N THR A 265 5.53 -5.13 2.96
CA THR A 265 6.41 -4.07 3.47
C THR A 265 5.64 -2.77 3.67
N VAL A 266 5.81 -2.16 4.85
CA VAL A 266 5.18 -0.88 5.21
C VAL A 266 6.27 0.14 5.55
N ASN A 267 6.21 1.32 4.94
CA ASN A 267 7.17 2.38 5.22
C ASN A 267 6.66 3.32 6.32
N ARG A 268 7.30 3.29 7.50
CA ARG A 268 7.04 4.22 8.61
C ARG A 268 5.55 4.40 8.88
N ASN A 269 5.04 5.63 8.72
CA ASN A 269 3.65 5.99 8.93
C ASN A 269 2.84 6.09 7.64
N ASP A 270 3.13 5.26 6.64
CA ASP A 270 2.35 5.15 5.40
C ASP A 270 0.85 4.92 5.71
N ILE A 271 -0.02 5.79 5.19
CA ILE A 271 -1.46 5.72 5.40
C ILE A 271 -2.13 4.53 4.70
N VAL A 272 -1.61 4.08 3.56
CA VAL A 272 -2.33 3.14 2.68
C VAL A 272 -2.51 1.75 3.31
N PRO A 273 -1.51 1.18 4.00
CA PRO A 273 -1.70 -0.05 4.75
C PRO A 273 -2.78 0.04 5.83
N HIS A 274 -3.14 1.22 6.32
CA HIS A 274 -4.21 1.36 7.30
C HIS A 274 -5.60 1.51 6.66
N LEU A 275 -5.70 1.35 5.33
CA LEU A 275 -6.93 1.43 4.56
C LEU A 275 -7.21 0.14 3.77
N PRO A 276 -8.48 -0.23 3.58
CA PRO A 276 -9.64 0.22 4.34
C PRO A 276 -9.46 -0.01 5.86
N PRO A 277 -10.12 0.77 6.74
CA PRO A 277 -9.97 0.59 8.20
C PRO A 277 -10.54 -0.74 8.70
N GLU A 278 -10.00 -1.28 9.79
CA GLU A 278 -10.53 -2.49 10.44
C GLU A 278 -11.98 -2.33 10.90
N SER A 279 -12.39 -1.12 11.29
CA SER A 279 -13.77 -0.80 11.67
C SER A 279 -14.79 -0.98 10.54
N PHE A 280 -14.32 -1.08 9.29
CA PHE A 280 -15.15 -1.43 8.14
C PHE A 280 -15.19 -2.94 7.87
N GLY A 281 -14.52 -3.76 8.67
CA GLY A 281 -14.52 -5.23 8.54
C GLY A 281 -13.35 -5.79 7.72
N TYR A 282 -12.29 -5.01 7.52
CA TYR A 282 -11.09 -5.44 6.81
C TYR A 282 -9.98 -5.90 7.75
N LYS A 283 -9.11 -6.81 7.30
CA LYS A 283 -7.92 -7.27 8.05
C LYS A 283 -6.78 -7.61 7.08
N HIS A 284 -5.55 -7.23 7.43
CA HIS A 284 -4.35 -7.68 6.72
C HIS A 284 -4.10 -9.16 6.95
N HIS A 285 -3.61 -9.80 5.89
CA HIS A 285 -2.95 -11.10 5.97
C HIS A 285 -1.43 -10.93 6.12
N ALA A 286 -0.78 -12.04 6.44
CA ALA A 286 0.66 -12.20 6.53
C ALA A 286 1.38 -11.26 7.50
N SER A 287 2.60 -11.65 7.86
CA SER A 287 3.49 -10.84 8.68
C SER A 287 3.88 -9.54 8.00
N GLU A 288 4.14 -8.51 8.79
CA GLU A 288 4.54 -7.19 8.32
C GLU A 288 6.05 -7.01 8.37
N TYR A 289 6.65 -6.51 7.29
CA TYR A 289 8.02 -5.99 7.28
C TYR A 289 7.97 -4.46 7.40
N TRP A 290 8.10 -3.95 8.62
CA TRP A 290 7.95 -2.54 8.89
C TRP A 290 9.29 -1.81 8.88
N ILE A 291 9.40 -0.77 8.04
CA ILE A 291 10.52 0.17 8.05
C ILE A 291 10.27 1.19 9.16
N GLU A 292 10.86 0.95 10.33
CA GLU A 292 10.50 1.67 11.56
C GLU A 292 11.08 3.10 11.64
N ASP A 293 12.13 3.39 10.88
CA ASP A 293 12.89 4.64 11.01
C ASP A 293 13.42 5.21 9.69
N SER A 294 14.18 6.31 9.81
CA SER A 294 14.81 6.96 8.66
C SER A 294 16.12 6.37 8.19
N ALA A 295 16.75 5.53 9.00
CA ALA A 295 17.91 4.76 8.57
C ALA A 295 17.49 3.59 7.67
N GLY A 296 16.21 3.22 7.66
CA GLY A 296 15.69 2.12 6.89
C GLY A 296 15.76 0.78 7.64
N THR A 297 15.85 0.83 8.97
CA THR A 297 15.80 -0.35 9.85
C THR A 297 14.47 -1.08 9.65
N VAL A 298 14.52 -2.42 9.58
CA VAL A 298 13.35 -3.25 9.32
C VAL A 298 13.15 -4.24 10.44
N VAL A 299 11.91 -4.30 10.92
CA VAL A 299 11.44 -5.33 11.84
C VAL A 299 10.35 -6.17 11.18
N ASN A 300 10.33 -7.46 11.49
CA ASN A 300 9.28 -8.39 11.07
C ASN A 300 8.28 -8.59 12.22
N CYS A 301 7.05 -8.13 12.01
CA CYS A 301 5.95 -8.25 12.96
C CYS A 301 5.14 -9.49 12.58
N VAL A 302 5.33 -10.54 13.36
CA VAL A 302 4.81 -11.89 13.06
C VAL A 302 3.29 -11.96 13.19
N ILE A 303 2.71 -11.12 14.05
CA ILE A 303 1.27 -11.02 14.25
C ILE A 303 0.70 -10.06 13.21
N ASP A 304 -0.40 -10.46 12.57
CA ASP A 304 -1.14 -9.58 11.68
C ASP A 304 -1.80 -8.44 12.48
N GLU A 305 -1.77 -7.22 11.93
CA GLU A 305 -2.29 -6.02 12.62
C GLU A 305 -1.61 -5.71 13.98
N ASP A 306 -0.34 -6.09 14.18
CA ASP A 306 0.39 -5.85 15.43
C ASP A 306 0.38 -4.37 15.85
N SER A 307 -0.24 -4.08 16.99
CA SER A 307 -0.41 -2.73 17.54
C SER A 307 0.91 -2.08 17.99
N THR A 308 2.01 -2.83 18.00
CA THR A 308 3.36 -2.34 18.32
C THR A 308 4.22 -2.05 17.07
N CYS A 309 3.69 -2.33 15.87
CA CYS A 309 4.35 -2.06 14.58
C CYS A 309 3.73 -0.86 13.87
N SER A 310 3.50 -0.88 12.55
CA SER A 310 2.96 0.32 11.88
C SER A 310 1.62 0.76 12.45
N ASN A 311 0.79 -0.13 12.98
CA ASN A 311 -0.45 0.26 13.68
C ASN A 311 -0.19 1.14 14.91
N SER A 312 1.01 1.13 15.50
CA SER A 312 1.39 1.99 16.63
C SER A 312 1.47 3.48 16.25
N VAL A 313 1.54 3.81 14.97
CA VAL A 313 1.63 5.21 14.50
C VAL A 313 0.28 5.80 14.13
N VAL A 314 -0.78 5.00 14.12
CA VAL A 314 -2.16 5.45 13.87
C VAL A 314 -2.62 6.32 15.06
N PRO A 315 -3.27 7.48 14.83
CA PRO A 315 -3.76 8.00 13.55
C PRO A 315 -2.79 8.93 12.80
N PHE A 316 -1.55 9.13 13.29
CA PHE A 316 -0.56 10.05 12.72
C PHE A 316 0.12 9.47 11.47
N THR A 317 -0.66 9.27 10.42
CA THR A 317 -0.23 8.67 9.15
C THR A 317 0.07 9.73 8.07
N SER A 318 0.77 9.34 7.01
CA SER A 318 1.27 10.24 5.97
C SER A 318 1.27 9.59 4.58
N ILE A 319 0.70 10.32 3.61
CA ILE A 319 0.80 9.95 2.20
C ILE A 319 2.19 10.17 1.61
N ALA A 320 3.04 10.98 2.26
CA ALA A 320 4.41 11.16 1.82
C ALA A 320 5.25 9.89 2.07
N ALA A 321 5.02 9.21 3.20
CA ALA A 321 5.67 7.94 3.52
C ALA A 321 5.30 6.84 2.51
N HIS A 322 4.09 6.89 1.95
CA HIS A 322 3.65 5.96 0.91
C HIS A 322 4.47 6.05 -0.39
N ARG A 323 5.08 7.20 -0.70
CA ARG A 323 5.72 7.42 -2.00
C ARG A 323 7.20 7.03 -2.04
N LEU A 324 7.78 6.59 -0.93
CA LEU A 324 9.22 6.41 -0.80
C LEU A 324 9.58 5.18 0.05
N TYR A 325 10.30 4.21 -0.54
CA TYR A 325 10.77 3.01 0.16
C TYR A 325 12.30 2.90 -0.01
N TRP A 326 13.10 3.10 1.05
CA TRP A 326 14.58 3.18 1.00
C TRP A 326 15.14 4.05 -0.15
N ASN A 327 14.57 5.24 -0.35
CA ASN A 327 14.89 6.18 -1.45
C ASN A 327 14.46 5.74 -2.85
N VAL A 328 13.63 4.69 -2.96
CA VAL A 328 12.96 4.30 -4.19
C VAL A 328 11.63 5.04 -4.27
N HIS A 329 11.47 5.88 -5.29
CA HIS A 329 10.23 6.62 -5.52
C HIS A 329 9.17 5.72 -6.15
N MET A 330 7.99 5.64 -5.55
CA MET A 330 6.87 4.84 -6.04
C MET A 330 5.89 5.69 -6.85
N SER A 331 6.40 6.33 -7.91
CA SER A 331 5.65 7.28 -8.72
C SER A 331 6.24 7.40 -10.12
N ILE A 332 5.48 8.01 -11.04
CA ILE A 332 5.94 8.29 -12.40
C ILE A 332 7.17 9.21 -12.46
N SER A 333 7.45 9.97 -11.40
CA SER A 333 8.64 10.83 -11.29
C SER A 333 9.93 10.05 -11.01
N ALA A 334 9.83 8.75 -10.77
CA ALA A 334 11.00 7.88 -10.67
C ALA A 334 11.56 7.50 -12.07
N CYS A 335 10.76 7.84 -13.09
CA CYS A 335 11.05 7.78 -14.51
C CYS A 335 11.45 9.20 -14.94
#